data_AF-A0A956ZER0-F1
#
_entry.id   AF-A0A956ZER0-F1
#
_cell.length_a   1.000
_cell.length_b   1.000
_cell.length_c   1.000
_cell.angle_alpha   90.00
_cell.angle_beta   90.00
_cell.angle_gamma   90.00
#
_symmetry.space_group_name_H-M   'P 1'
#
loop_
_entity.id
_entity.type
_entity.pdbx_description
1 polymer ?
#
loop_
_entity_poly.entity_id
_entity_poly.type
_entity_poly.pdbx_seq_one_letter_code
_entity_poly.pdbx_strand_id
1 'polypeptide(L)'
;MDLIDTIPLWAVFLLTALILASAFEGGYRAGLSLDKKDENAKKAPVGAMIGVVLSLSAFILAFTFGVASGRFNDRRVLVIKEANAIGTTFLRSELLPDENRDEAKKLLRQYVGIRLRLLQEKSLNREQLMVGPAVTESKSLQRQLWGQAVSAGKSNSNSPTVALFIDSLNETIDLQAERVTAALHARLPGMVWVVLYLLISFGMFGLGYQFGLVGKRNKTISSIALLSFAMVLMMIADLDRPLEGFMYASKQPFLDLGEDLGISDSYLSTIMKTK
;
A
#
# COMPACT_ATOMS: atom_id res chain seq x y z
N MET A 1 -9.92 -0.98 -10.27
CA MET A 1 -9.31 -2.12 -9.56
C MET A 1 -8.26 -2.70 -10.48
N ASP A 2 -7.00 -2.72 -10.05
CA ASP A 2 -5.97 -3.47 -10.76
C ASP A 2 -6.14 -4.95 -10.42
N LEU A 3 -6.11 -5.82 -11.45
CA LEU A 3 -6.27 -7.28 -11.32
C LEU A 3 -5.29 -7.91 -10.31
N ILE A 4 -4.20 -7.21 -10.01
CA ILE A 4 -3.14 -7.64 -9.11
C ILE A 4 -3.61 -7.61 -7.65
N ASP A 5 -4.55 -6.76 -7.24
CA ASP A 5 -4.93 -6.60 -5.83
C ASP A 5 -5.81 -7.73 -5.29
N THR A 6 -6.60 -8.36 -6.13
CA THR A 6 -7.50 -9.45 -5.73
C THR A 6 -6.75 -10.78 -5.54
N ILE A 7 -5.52 -10.85 -6.04
CA ILE A 7 -4.69 -12.06 -6.01
C ILE A 7 -3.82 -11.98 -4.75
N PRO A 8 -3.76 -13.02 -3.89
CA PRO A 8 -2.88 -12.97 -2.73
C PRO A 8 -1.40 -12.92 -3.15
N LEU A 9 -0.53 -12.30 -2.34
CA LEU A 9 0.88 -12.07 -2.72
C LEU A 9 1.66 -13.34 -3.07
N TRP A 10 1.37 -14.46 -2.39
CA TRP A 10 1.97 -15.75 -2.74
C TRP A 10 1.56 -16.21 -4.16
N ALA A 11 0.33 -15.91 -4.58
CA ALA A 11 -0.13 -16.24 -5.91
C ALA A 11 0.47 -15.27 -6.96
N VAL A 12 0.67 -13.99 -6.62
CA VAL A 12 1.46 -13.08 -7.47
C VAL A 12 2.85 -13.64 -7.70
N PHE A 13 3.55 -14.05 -6.64
CA PHE A 13 4.88 -14.65 -6.76
C PHE A 13 4.89 -15.89 -7.67
N LEU A 14 3.96 -16.82 -7.47
CA LEU A 14 3.86 -18.03 -8.30
C LEU A 14 3.53 -17.72 -9.76
N LEU A 15 2.62 -16.78 -10.02
CA LEU A 15 2.26 -16.35 -11.38
C LEU A 15 3.45 -15.66 -12.05
N THR A 16 4.15 -14.76 -11.36
CA THR A 16 5.38 -14.14 -11.86
C THR A 16 6.42 -15.19 -12.19
N ALA A 17 6.70 -16.12 -11.27
CA ALA A 17 7.65 -17.20 -11.49
C ALA A 17 7.27 -18.06 -12.71
N LEU A 18 5.98 -18.37 -12.88
CA LEU A 18 5.47 -19.13 -14.02
C LEU A 18 5.64 -18.37 -15.35
N ILE A 19 5.33 -17.07 -15.38
CA ILE A 19 5.50 -16.21 -16.56
C ILE A 19 6.98 -16.18 -16.97
N LEU A 20 7.87 -15.92 -16.01
CA LEU A 20 9.31 -15.86 -16.27
C LEU A 20 9.88 -17.23 -16.67
N ALA A 21 9.40 -18.32 -16.08
CA ALA A 21 9.79 -19.68 -16.45
C ALA A 21 9.36 -20.00 -17.89
N SER A 22 8.15 -19.58 -18.26
CA SER A 22 7.60 -19.78 -19.62
C SER A 22 8.40 -18.99 -20.65
N ALA A 23 8.75 -17.73 -20.34
CA ALA A 23 9.61 -16.92 -21.20
C ALA A 23 11.00 -17.57 -21.38
N PHE A 24 11.62 -18.01 -20.28
CA PHE A 24 12.90 -18.70 -20.31
C PHE A 24 12.85 -19.99 -21.13
N GLU A 25 11.86 -20.85 -20.89
CA GLU A 25 11.70 -22.13 -21.62
C GLU A 25 11.40 -21.89 -23.11
N GLY A 26 10.59 -20.87 -23.43
CA GLY A 26 10.35 -20.44 -24.82
C GLY A 26 11.65 -20.02 -25.52
N GLY A 27 12.49 -19.23 -24.84
CA GLY A 27 13.81 -18.86 -25.32
C GLY A 27 14.71 -20.07 -25.52
N TYR A 28 14.78 -20.95 -24.53
CA TYR A 28 15.59 -22.17 -24.57
C TYR A 28 15.23 -23.07 -25.75
N ARG A 29 13.93 -23.29 -25.99
CA ARG A 29 13.45 -24.07 -27.15
C ARG A 29 13.79 -23.38 -28.47
N ALA A 30 13.59 -22.06 -28.57
CA ALA A 30 13.97 -21.31 -29.77
C ALA A 30 15.48 -21.41 -30.06
N GLY A 31 16.32 -21.41 -29.03
CA GLY A 31 17.76 -21.58 -29.16
C GLY A 31 18.17 -23.00 -29.58
N LEU A 32 17.44 -24.03 -29.12
CA LEU A 32 17.67 -25.43 -29.52
C LEU A 32 17.24 -25.72 -30.96
N SER A 33 16.21 -25.05 -31.46
CA SER A 33 15.67 -25.24 -32.82
C SER A 33 16.54 -24.62 -33.91
N LEU A 34 17.54 -23.81 -33.55
CA LEU A 34 18.50 -23.27 -34.52
C LEU A 34 19.46 -24.38 -35.00
N ASP A 35 19.76 -24.41 -36.29
CA ASP A 35 20.64 -25.42 -36.86
C ASP A 35 22.04 -25.32 -36.24
N LYS A 36 22.50 -26.42 -35.61
CA LYS A 36 23.79 -26.49 -34.91
C LYS A 36 24.99 -26.23 -35.82
N LYS A 37 24.78 -26.32 -37.15
CA LYS A 37 25.75 -26.07 -38.21
C LYS A 37 25.94 -24.58 -38.54
N ASP A 38 25.04 -23.69 -38.08
CA ASP A 38 25.21 -22.26 -38.26
C ASP A 38 26.21 -21.69 -37.22
N GLU A 39 27.49 -21.73 -37.56
CA GLU A 39 28.56 -21.17 -36.71
C GLU A 39 28.42 -19.66 -36.50
N ASN A 40 27.77 -18.94 -37.43
CA ASN A 40 27.62 -17.49 -37.33
C ASN A 40 26.60 -17.11 -36.26
N ALA A 41 25.54 -17.91 -36.10
CA ALA A 41 24.57 -17.75 -35.01
C ALA A 41 25.19 -17.93 -33.61
N LYS A 42 26.21 -18.78 -33.47
CA LYS A 42 26.97 -18.96 -32.21
C LYS A 42 27.93 -17.80 -31.93
N LYS A 43 28.35 -17.06 -32.96
CA LYS A 43 29.27 -15.92 -32.88
C LYS A 43 28.54 -14.57 -32.72
N ALA A 44 27.21 -14.54 -32.90
CA ALA A 44 26.43 -13.34 -32.68
C ALA A 44 26.55 -12.86 -31.21
N PRO A 45 26.59 -11.53 -30.94
CA PRO A 45 26.82 -10.96 -29.61
C PRO A 45 25.55 -11.00 -28.73
N VAL A 46 24.86 -12.15 -28.72
CA VAL A 46 23.60 -12.40 -28.02
C VAL A 46 23.73 -12.09 -26.54
N GLY A 47 24.83 -12.51 -25.90
CA GLY A 47 25.10 -12.24 -24.49
C GLY A 47 25.20 -10.75 -24.16
N ALA A 48 25.79 -9.94 -25.05
CA ALA A 48 25.88 -8.49 -24.86
C ALA A 48 24.50 -7.83 -24.94
N MET A 49 23.67 -8.22 -25.91
CA MET A 49 22.30 -7.72 -26.05
C MET A 49 21.42 -8.10 -24.85
N ILE A 50 21.54 -9.34 -24.36
CA ILE A 50 20.85 -9.78 -23.12
C ILE A 50 21.31 -8.92 -21.94
N GLY A 51 22.62 -8.67 -21.82
CA GLY A 51 23.17 -7.80 -20.79
C GLY A 51 22.54 -6.40 -20.80
N VAL A 52 22.33 -5.80 -21.97
CA VAL A 52 21.64 -4.51 -22.12
C VAL A 52 20.19 -4.58 -21.62
N VAL A 53 19.43 -5.59 -22.04
CA VAL A 53 18.01 -5.75 -21.63
C VAL A 53 17.88 -6.00 -20.13
N LEU A 54 18.75 -6.84 -19.56
CA LEU A 54 18.76 -7.11 -18.11
C LEU A 54 19.20 -5.88 -17.30
N SER A 55 20.16 -5.11 -17.80
CA SER A 55 20.59 -3.87 -17.15
C SER A 55 19.49 -2.81 -17.15
N LEU A 56 18.78 -2.66 -18.27
CA LEU A 56 17.61 -1.79 -18.35
C LEU A 56 16.49 -2.26 -17.43
N SER A 57 16.27 -3.58 -17.35
CA SER A 57 15.29 -4.18 -16.43
C SER A 57 15.65 -3.88 -14.97
N ALA A 58 16.92 -4.06 -14.59
CA ALA A 58 17.40 -3.74 -13.24
C ALA A 58 17.23 -2.26 -12.91
N PHE A 59 17.51 -1.36 -13.85
CA PHE A 59 17.33 0.09 -13.68
C PHE A 59 15.86 0.45 -13.44
N ILE A 60 14.94 -0.03 -14.29
CA ILE A 60 13.51 0.28 -14.14
C ILE A 60 12.93 -0.37 -12.88
N LEU A 61 13.40 -1.57 -12.50
CA LEU A 61 13.04 -2.19 -11.23
C LEU A 61 13.47 -1.33 -10.03
N ALA A 62 14.71 -0.86 -10.02
CA ALA A 62 15.22 0.00 -8.95
C ALA A 62 14.40 1.31 -8.83
N PHE A 63 14.12 1.96 -9.96
CA PHE A 63 13.30 3.17 -9.97
C PHE A 63 11.87 2.91 -9.49
N THR A 64 11.25 1.83 -9.98
CA THR A 64 9.88 1.47 -9.61
C THR A 64 9.78 1.09 -8.13
N PHE A 65 10.76 0.34 -7.62
CA PHE A 65 10.90 0.04 -6.19
C PHE A 65 11.00 1.33 -5.37
N GLY A 66 11.82 2.29 -5.79
CA GLY A 66 11.95 3.59 -5.13
C GLY A 66 10.62 4.36 -5.06
N VAL A 67 9.87 4.41 -6.17
CA VAL A 67 8.54 5.05 -6.21
C VAL A 67 7.54 4.33 -5.30
N ALA A 68 7.48 2.99 -5.35
CA ALA A 68 6.60 2.20 -4.51
C ALA A 68 6.94 2.37 -3.02
N SER A 69 8.23 2.36 -2.67
CA SER A 69 8.72 2.59 -1.31
C SER A 69 8.41 4.00 -0.81
N GLY A 70 8.55 5.03 -1.65
CA GLY A 70 8.21 6.41 -1.31
C GLY A 70 6.73 6.55 -0.97
N ARG A 71 5.84 6.02 -1.82
CA ARG A 71 4.40 6.02 -1.58
C ARG A 71 4.00 5.24 -0.34
N PHE A 72 4.65 4.10 -0.09
CA PHE A 72 4.47 3.36 1.15
C PHE A 72 4.82 4.22 2.37
N ASN A 73 5.96 4.92 2.33
CA ASN A 73 6.37 5.82 3.40
C ASN A 73 5.39 6.99 3.60
N ASP A 74 4.91 7.60 2.52
CA ASP A 74 3.93 8.70 2.60
C ASP A 74 2.64 8.25 3.28
N ARG A 75 2.12 7.07 2.90
CA ARG A 75 0.95 6.45 3.56
C ARG A 75 1.20 6.19 5.05
N ARG A 76 2.40 5.72 5.41
CA ARG A 76 2.79 5.51 6.81
C ARG A 76 2.82 6.82 7.59
N VAL A 77 3.38 7.88 7.01
CA VAL A 77 3.46 9.21 7.63
C VAL A 77 2.07 9.81 7.82
N LEU A 78 1.17 9.68 6.84
CA LEU A 78 -0.22 10.16 6.94
C LEU A 78 -0.97 9.52 8.11
N VAL A 79 -0.79 8.21 8.35
CA VAL A 79 -1.38 7.52 9.52
C VAL A 79 -0.90 8.11 10.84
N ILE A 80 0.41 8.39 10.96
CA ILE A 80 1.00 8.99 12.16
C ILE A 80 0.47 10.41 12.37
N LYS A 81 0.45 11.23 11.30
CA LYS A 81 -0.08 12.59 11.35
C LYS A 81 -1.54 12.62 11.76
N GLU A 82 -2.38 11.77 11.16
CA GLU A 82 -3.81 11.69 11.48
C GLU A 82 -4.01 11.34 12.96
N ALA A 83 -3.30 10.33 13.48
CA ALA A 83 -3.40 9.96 14.89
C ALA A 83 -3.02 11.13 15.83
N ASN A 84 -1.92 11.84 15.53
CA ASN A 84 -1.48 13.00 16.30
C ASN A 84 -2.47 14.18 16.22
N ALA A 85 -3.06 14.44 15.06
CA ALA A 85 -4.06 15.48 14.89
C ALA A 85 -5.34 15.17 15.69
N ILE A 86 -5.77 13.91 15.71
CA ILE A 86 -6.89 13.47 16.55
C ILE A 86 -6.57 13.65 18.03
N GLY A 87 -5.38 13.26 18.48
CA GLY A 87 -4.94 13.47 19.87
C GLY A 87 -4.92 14.95 20.25
N THR A 88 -4.40 15.80 19.36
CA THR A 88 -4.41 17.26 19.55
C THR A 88 -5.83 17.80 19.64
N THR A 89 -6.73 17.34 18.76
CA THR A 89 -8.15 17.72 18.76
C THR A 89 -8.86 17.28 20.04
N PHE A 90 -8.51 16.09 20.56
CA PHE A 90 -9.04 15.59 21.82
C PHE A 90 -8.59 16.45 23.00
N LEU A 91 -7.32 16.82 23.08
CA LEU A 91 -6.82 17.73 24.13
C LEU A 91 -7.48 19.12 24.00
N ARG A 92 -7.53 19.67 22.79
CA ARG A 92 -8.15 20.98 22.53
C ARG A 92 -9.66 20.98 22.72
N SER A 93 -10.34 19.83 22.75
CA SER A 93 -11.76 19.78 23.11
C SER A 93 -12.03 20.29 24.52
N GLU A 94 -11.04 20.25 25.42
CA GLU A 94 -11.15 20.79 26.79
C GLU A 94 -11.32 22.30 26.84
N LEU A 95 -10.99 22.98 25.73
CA LEU A 95 -11.14 24.42 25.57
C LEU A 95 -12.57 24.85 25.24
N LEU A 96 -13.46 23.88 24.98
CA LEU A 96 -14.86 24.13 24.67
C LEU A 96 -15.71 24.26 25.94
N PRO A 97 -16.90 24.89 25.87
CA PRO A 97 -17.90 24.84 26.93
C PRO A 97 -18.26 23.39 27.30
N ASP A 98 -18.66 23.17 28.56
CA ASP A 98 -18.87 21.83 29.14
C ASP A 98 -19.71 20.89 28.24
N GLU A 99 -20.86 21.39 27.74
CA GLU A 99 -21.76 20.63 26.87
C GLU A 99 -21.09 20.20 25.55
N ASN A 100 -20.36 21.11 24.89
CA ASN A 100 -19.69 20.81 23.63
C ASN A 100 -18.43 19.95 23.83
N ARG A 101 -17.70 20.16 24.93
CA ARG A 101 -16.51 19.38 25.29
C ARG A 101 -16.83 17.91 25.44
N ASP A 102 -17.84 17.58 26.24
CA ASP A 102 -18.12 16.20 26.61
C ASP A 102 -18.64 15.41 25.40
N GLU A 103 -19.48 16.03 24.56
CA GLU A 103 -19.93 15.41 23.31
C GLU A 103 -18.79 15.31 22.29
N ALA A 104 -17.91 16.31 22.17
CA ALA A 104 -16.73 16.23 21.29
C ALA A 104 -15.78 15.10 21.70
N LYS A 105 -15.46 14.95 22.99
CA LYS A 105 -14.65 13.85 23.51
C LYS A 105 -15.29 12.49 23.22
N LYS A 106 -16.60 12.37 23.39
CA LYS A 106 -17.35 11.15 23.08
C LYS A 106 -17.28 10.80 21.58
N LEU A 107 -17.51 11.76 20.71
CA LEU A 107 -17.46 11.56 19.25
C LEU A 107 -16.04 11.20 18.77
N LEU A 108 -15.00 11.81 19.32
CA LEU A 108 -13.60 11.47 19.01
C LEU A 108 -13.24 10.04 19.45
N ARG A 109 -13.70 9.61 20.64
CA ARG A 109 -13.51 8.21 21.08
C ARG A 109 -14.25 7.22 20.19
N GLN A 110 -15.46 7.55 19.75
CA GLN A 110 -16.19 6.72 18.79
C GLN A 110 -15.45 6.65 17.44
N TYR A 111 -14.91 7.78 16.98
CA TYR A 111 -14.14 7.86 15.75
C TYR A 111 -12.91 6.95 15.78
N VAL A 112 -12.11 7.03 16.86
CA VAL A 112 -10.94 6.16 17.06
C VAL A 112 -11.38 4.70 17.27
N GLY A 113 -12.48 4.45 17.98
CA GLY A 113 -13.03 3.12 18.18
C GLY A 113 -13.41 2.40 16.87
N ILE A 114 -13.95 3.12 15.88
CA ILE A 114 -14.20 2.57 14.54
C ILE A 114 -12.89 2.13 13.88
N ARG A 115 -11.83 2.93 14.02
CA ARG A 115 -10.51 2.60 13.46
C ARG A 115 -9.93 1.36 14.13
N LEU A 116 -9.93 1.31 15.46
CA LEU A 116 -9.42 0.18 16.23
C LEU A 116 -10.13 -1.14 15.92
N ARG A 117 -11.45 -1.13 15.72
CA ARG A 117 -12.22 -2.31 15.32
C ARG A 117 -11.72 -2.90 14.00
N LEU A 118 -11.53 -2.06 13.00
CA LEU A 118 -11.03 -2.47 11.69
C LEU A 118 -9.61 -3.07 11.77
N LEU A 119 -8.84 -2.72 12.80
CA LEU A 119 -7.51 -3.30 13.02
C LEU A 119 -7.56 -4.71 13.62
N GLN A 120 -8.63 -5.05 14.36
CA GLN A 120 -8.83 -6.33 15.03
C GLN A 120 -9.51 -7.38 14.13
N GLU A 121 -10.35 -6.96 13.17
CA GLU A 121 -11.01 -7.88 12.23
C GLU A 121 -9.99 -8.45 11.22
N LYS A 122 -9.57 -9.71 11.45
CA LYS A 122 -8.65 -10.45 10.57
C LYS A 122 -9.25 -10.81 9.20
N SER A 123 -10.55 -10.66 9.01
CA SER A 123 -11.32 -11.27 7.91
C SER A 123 -11.94 -10.32 6.90
N LEU A 124 -11.81 -8.99 7.05
CA LEU A 124 -12.43 -8.08 6.09
C LEU A 124 -11.60 -8.01 4.81
N ASN A 125 -12.29 -8.09 3.67
CA ASN A 125 -11.80 -7.52 2.41
C ASN A 125 -11.40 -6.09 2.70
N ARG A 126 -10.10 -5.83 2.69
CA ARG A 126 -9.49 -4.60 3.21
C ARG A 126 -9.96 -3.33 2.50
N GLU A 127 -10.56 -3.47 1.33
CA GLU A 127 -11.37 -2.45 0.64
C GLU A 127 -12.43 -1.81 1.56
N GLN A 128 -13.05 -2.59 2.47
CA GLN A 128 -14.01 -2.07 3.44
C GLN A 128 -13.38 -1.11 4.47
N LEU A 129 -12.05 -1.14 4.68
CA LEU A 129 -11.37 -0.15 5.54
C LEU A 129 -11.31 1.25 4.92
N MET A 130 -11.39 1.39 3.60
CA MET A 130 -11.09 2.65 2.91
C MET A 130 -12.22 3.17 2.01
N VAL A 131 -13.17 2.32 1.64
CA VAL A 131 -14.39 2.72 0.89
C VAL A 131 -15.66 2.12 1.50
N GLY A 132 -15.53 1.35 2.58
CA GLY A 132 -16.64 0.65 3.21
C GLY A 132 -17.41 1.48 4.24
N PRO A 133 -18.32 0.82 4.98
CA PRO A 133 -19.19 1.45 5.99
C PRO A 133 -18.44 2.29 7.02
N ALA A 134 -17.19 1.90 7.36
CA ALA A 134 -16.38 2.59 8.35
C ALA A 134 -15.96 4.01 7.93
N VAL A 135 -15.70 4.26 6.63
CA VAL A 135 -15.37 5.61 6.15
C VAL A 135 -16.61 6.50 6.16
N THR A 136 -17.76 5.94 5.79
CA THR A 136 -19.05 6.65 5.87
C THR A 136 -19.39 7.00 7.33
N GLU A 137 -19.19 6.08 8.25
CA GLU A 137 -19.39 6.28 9.69
C GLU A 137 -18.41 7.34 10.24
N SER A 138 -17.14 7.28 9.84
CA SER A 138 -16.13 8.28 10.19
C SER A 138 -16.54 9.69 9.71
N LYS A 139 -17.02 9.82 8.47
CA LYS A 139 -17.51 11.10 7.92
C LYS A 139 -18.74 11.61 8.66
N SER A 140 -19.63 10.72 9.11
CA SER A 140 -20.78 11.10 9.94
C SER A 140 -20.34 11.70 11.27
N LEU A 141 -19.40 11.05 11.97
CA LEU A 141 -18.85 11.57 13.23
C LEU A 141 -18.11 12.89 13.03
N GLN A 142 -17.36 13.05 11.94
CA GLN A 142 -16.70 14.32 11.59
C GLN A 142 -17.71 15.46 11.40
N ARG A 143 -18.86 15.20 10.76
CA ARG A 143 -19.94 16.22 10.64
C ARG A 143 -20.55 16.57 11.99
N GLN A 144 -20.75 15.59 12.86
CA GLN A 144 -21.26 15.83 14.21
C GLN A 144 -20.27 16.66 15.04
N LEU A 145 -18.97 16.33 14.97
CA LEU A 145 -17.90 17.12 15.59
C LEU A 145 -17.86 18.55 15.05
N TRP A 146 -18.01 18.72 13.74
CA TRP A 146 -18.09 20.04 13.12
C TRP A 146 -19.31 20.83 13.62
N GLY A 147 -20.45 20.16 13.84
CA GLY A 147 -21.63 20.75 14.47
C GLY A 147 -21.33 21.29 15.88
N GLN A 148 -20.58 20.54 16.70
CA GLN A 148 -20.14 21.00 18.02
C GLN A 148 -19.21 22.22 17.90
N ALA A 149 -18.28 22.20 16.95
CA ALA A 149 -17.37 23.30 16.69
C ALA A 149 -18.12 24.58 16.27
N VAL A 150 -19.12 24.47 15.39
CA VAL A 150 -19.97 25.59 14.95
C VAL A 150 -20.82 26.12 16.10
N SER A 151 -21.40 25.24 16.93
CA SER A 151 -22.21 25.63 18.08
C SER A 151 -21.39 26.42 19.11
N ALA A 152 -20.21 25.89 19.47
CA ALA A 152 -19.27 26.56 20.37
C ALA A 152 -18.75 27.87 19.77
N GLY A 153 -18.45 27.89 18.46
CA GLY A 153 -17.99 29.06 17.73
C GLY A 153 -19.03 30.17 17.71
N LYS A 154 -20.31 29.88 17.42
CA LYS A 154 -21.38 30.90 17.44
C LYS A 154 -21.65 31.44 18.84
N SER A 155 -21.55 30.59 19.86
CA SER A 155 -21.77 30.97 21.26
C SER A 155 -20.60 31.81 21.81
N ASN A 156 -19.40 31.64 21.26
CA ASN A 156 -18.17 32.30 21.71
C ASN A 156 -17.32 32.81 20.52
N SER A 157 -17.92 33.63 19.64
CA SER A 157 -17.35 34.02 18.33
C SER A 157 -15.97 34.69 18.37
N ASN A 158 -15.56 35.24 19.52
CA ASN A 158 -14.25 35.90 19.69
C ASN A 158 -13.27 35.11 20.55
N SER A 159 -13.54 33.83 20.84
CA SER A 159 -12.67 33.02 21.69
C SER A 159 -11.49 32.41 20.90
N PRO A 160 -10.23 32.78 21.21
CA PRO A 160 -9.06 32.15 20.59
C PRO A 160 -8.97 30.65 20.89
N THR A 161 -9.52 30.20 22.02
CA THR A 161 -9.45 28.80 22.43
C THR A 161 -10.39 27.91 21.61
N VAL A 162 -11.57 28.42 21.23
CA VAL A 162 -12.49 27.75 20.31
C VAL A 162 -11.89 27.70 18.90
N ALA A 163 -11.21 28.77 18.47
CA ALA A 163 -10.51 28.79 17.19
C ALA A 163 -9.42 27.71 17.10
N LEU A 164 -8.65 27.48 18.18
CA LEU A 164 -7.66 26.40 18.24
C LEU A 164 -8.28 25.00 18.09
N PHE A 165 -9.47 24.78 18.67
CA PHE A 165 -10.19 23.51 18.49
C PHE A 165 -10.65 23.33 17.04
N ILE A 166 -11.27 24.37 16.44
CA ILE A 166 -11.73 24.34 15.05
C ILE A 166 -10.57 24.03 14.10
N ASP A 167 -9.41 24.67 14.30
CA ASP A 167 -8.20 24.44 13.53
C ASP A 167 -7.71 22.99 13.60
N SER A 168 -7.59 22.43 14.81
CA SER A 168 -7.20 21.02 14.97
C SER A 168 -8.22 20.04 14.41
N LEU A 169 -9.51 20.36 14.51
CA LEU A 169 -10.57 19.54 13.93
C LEU A 169 -10.51 19.58 12.40
N ASN A 170 -10.20 20.73 11.81
CA ASN A 170 -10.01 20.85 10.37
C ASN A 170 -8.82 19.99 9.91
N GLU A 171 -7.68 20.09 10.59
CA GLU A 171 -6.50 19.25 10.31
C GLU A 171 -6.83 17.74 10.42
N THR A 172 -7.61 17.33 11.43
CA THR A 172 -8.09 15.94 11.58
C THR A 172 -8.94 15.49 10.38
N ILE A 173 -9.81 16.36 9.87
CA ILE A 173 -10.67 16.06 8.71
C ILE A 173 -9.83 15.96 7.44
N ASP A 174 -8.91 16.90 7.24
CA ASP A 174 -8.05 16.99 6.06
C ASP A 174 -7.10 15.80 5.97
N LEU A 175 -6.42 15.44 7.07
CA LEU A 175 -5.50 14.28 7.10
C LEU A 175 -6.22 12.95 6.83
N GLN A 176 -7.44 12.77 7.32
CA GLN A 176 -8.26 11.61 6.98
C GLN A 176 -8.58 11.58 5.47
N ALA A 177 -8.89 12.73 4.86
CA ALA A 177 -9.18 12.81 3.43
C ALA A 177 -7.92 12.54 2.59
N GLU A 178 -6.77 13.08 2.98
CA GLU A 178 -5.47 12.81 2.36
C GLU A 178 -5.11 11.32 2.45
N ARG A 179 -5.24 10.70 3.62
CA ARG A 179 -4.95 9.27 3.81
C ARG A 179 -5.81 8.39 2.91
N VAL A 180 -7.11 8.66 2.83
CA VAL A 180 -8.02 7.90 1.95
C VAL A 180 -7.65 8.10 0.48
N THR A 181 -7.36 9.34 0.08
CA THR A 181 -6.97 9.67 -1.30
C THR A 181 -5.66 9.00 -1.69
N ALA A 182 -4.64 9.07 -0.83
CA ALA A 182 -3.34 8.44 -1.04
C ALA A 182 -3.49 6.91 -1.16
N ALA A 183 -4.35 6.30 -0.38
CA ALA A 183 -4.55 4.86 -0.47
C ALA A 183 -5.32 4.41 -1.73
N LEU A 184 -6.22 5.24 -2.26
CA LEU A 184 -6.97 4.93 -3.48
C LEU A 184 -6.20 5.24 -4.75
N HIS A 185 -5.40 6.32 -4.77
CA HIS A 185 -4.84 6.87 -6.00
C HIS A 185 -3.30 6.82 -6.08
N ALA A 186 -2.57 6.65 -4.96
CA ALA A 186 -1.11 6.57 -5.00
C ALA A 186 -0.64 5.15 -5.39
N ARG A 187 -0.96 4.72 -6.61
CA ARG A 187 -0.65 3.40 -7.18
C ARG A 187 0.17 3.51 -8.45
N LEU A 188 0.95 2.47 -8.76
CA LEU A 188 1.70 2.42 -10.01
C LEU A 188 0.69 2.26 -11.16
N PRO A 189 0.72 3.12 -12.19
CA PRO A 189 -0.13 2.94 -13.35
C PRO A 189 0.09 1.54 -13.95
N GLY A 190 -0.98 0.83 -14.32
CA GLY A 190 -0.90 -0.53 -14.85
C GLY A 190 0.06 -0.70 -16.04
N MET A 191 0.28 0.36 -16.83
CA MET A 191 1.26 0.38 -17.90
C MET A 191 2.69 0.15 -17.42
N VAL A 192 3.06 0.63 -16.23
CA VAL A 192 4.39 0.40 -15.62
C VAL A 192 4.59 -1.10 -15.35
N TRP A 193 3.55 -1.77 -14.84
CA TRP A 193 3.56 -3.22 -14.64
C TRP A 193 3.75 -3.98 -15.95
N VAL A 194 3.01 -3.61 -17.00
CA VAL A 194 3.15 -4.23 -18.34
C VAL A 194 4.57 -4.10 -18.86
N VAL A 195 5.17 -2.91 -18.77
CA VAL A 195 6.55 -2.67 -19.22
C VAL A 195 7.56 -3.48 -18.41
N LEU A 196 7.41 -3.54 -17.08
CA LEU A 196 8.27 -4.35 -16.22
C LEU A 196 8.23 -5.83 -16.60
N TYR A 197 7.02 -6.40 -16.71
CA TYR A 197 6.84 -7.80 -17.09
C TYR A 197 7.40 -8.09 -18.48
N LEU A 198 7.18 -7.21 -19.47
CA LEU A 198 7.72 -7.39 -20.82
C LEU A 198 9.24 -7.36 -20.85
N LEU A 199 9.88 -6.36 -20.23
CA LEU A 199 11.33 -6.23 -20.25
C LEU A 199 12.02 -7.41 -19.56
N ILE A 200 11.52 -7.80 -18.38
CA ILE A 200 12.08 -8.93 -17.64
C ILE A 200 11.82 -10.24 -18.41
N SER A 201 10.66 -10.40 -19.03
CA SER A 201 10.35 -11.57 -19.87
C SER A 201 11.26 -11.64 -21.10
N PHE A 202 11.56 -10.51 -21.76
CA PHE A 202 12.54 -10.47 -22.86
C PHE A 202 13.95 -10.81 -22.37
N GLY A 203 14.36 -10.33 -21.20
CA GLY A 203 15.62 -10.72 -20.57
C GLY A 203 15.69 -12.23 -20.29
N MET A 204 14.62 -12.80 -19.72
CA MET A 204 14.52 -14.24 -19.42
C MET A 204 14.48 -15.10 -20.69
N PHE A 205 13.73 -14.66 -21.72
CA PHE A 205 13.72 -15.30 -23.02
C PHE A 205 15.11 -15.29 -23.65
N GLY A 206 15.81 -14.16 -23.63
CA GLY A 206 17.18 -14.05 -24.12
C GLY A 206 18.14 -14.98 -23.38
N LEU A 207 18.10 -14.99 -22.04
CA LEU A 207 18.88 -15.92 -21.23
C LEU A 207 18.60 -17.39 -21.60
N GLY A 208 17.33 -17.76 -21.73
CA GLY A 208 16.92 -19.08 -22.18
C GLY A 208 17.50 -19.43 -23.54
N TYR A 209 17.38 -18.51 -24.50
CA TYR A 209 17.91 -18.65 -25.86
C TYR A 209 19.41 -18.90 -25.87
N GLN A 210 20.19 -18.17 -25.07
CA GLN A 210 21.63 -18.39 -24.93
C GLN A 210 21.96 -19.80 -24.41
N PHE A 211 21.25 -20.29 -23.39
CA PHE A 211 21.42 -21.68 -22.92
C PHE A 211 21.00 -22.72 -23.97
N GLY A 212 19.99 -22.40 -24.78
CA GLY A 212 19.53 -23.24 -25.89
C GLY A 212 20.59 -23.42 -26.97
N LEU A 213 21.25 -22.33 -27.38
CA LEU A 213 22.33 -22.35 -28.39
C LEU A 213 23.52 -23.24 -27.98
N VAL A 214 23.84 -23.27 -26.69
CA VAL A 214 24.93 -24.10 -26.13
C VAL A 214 24.49 -25.55 -25.95
N GLY A 215 23.18 -25.82 -25.87
CA GLY A 215 22.61 -27.15 -25.67
C GLY A 215 22.84 -27.72 -24.25
N LYS A 216 23.34 -26.90 -23.32
CA LYS A 216 23.51 -27.24 -21.90
C LYS A 216 22.85 -26.14 -21.08
N ARG A 217 21.95 -26.51 -20.16
CA ARG A 217 21.38 -25.58 -19.17
C ARG A 217 21.86 -25.90 -17.76
N ASN A 218 22.25 -24.88 -17.02
CA ASN A 218 22.47 -24.99 -15.58
C ASN A 218 21.19 -24.58 -14.86
N LYS A 219 20.37 -25.57 -14.49
CA LYS A 219 19.06 -25.35 -13.85
C LYS A 219 19.18 -24.51 -12.58
N THR A 220 20.23 -24.69 -11.80
CA THR A 220 20.44 -23.96 -10.55
C THR A 220 20.60 -22.47 -10.79
N ILE A 221 21.49 -22.07 -11.72
CA ILE A 221 21.74 -20.64 -12.02
C ILE A 221 20.49 -19.99 -12.61
N SER A 222 19.81 -20.68 -13.54
CA SER A 222 18.58 -20.17 -14.16
C SER A 222 17.45 -20.00 -13.13
N SER A 223 17.29 -20.94 -12.19
CA SER A 223 16.31 -20.84 -11.10
C SER A 223 16.64 -19.69 -10.16
N ILE A 224 17.90 -19.48 -9.79
CA ILE A 224 18.31 -18.35 -8.94
C ILE A 224 17.95 -17.01 -9.60
N ALA A 225 18.28 -16.84 -10.88
CA ALA A 225 17.95 -15.62 -11.61
C ALA A 225 16.43 -15.38 -11.65
N LEU A 226 15.66 -16.39 -12.04
CA LEU A 226 14.20 -16.32 -12.12
C LEU A 226 13.57 -15.95 -10.77
N LEU A 227 13.96 -16.65 -9.70
CA LEU A 227 13.44 -16.41 -8.35
C LEU A 227 13.81 -15.02 -7.84
N SER A 228 15.01 -14.53 -8.17
CA SER A 228 15.45 -13.18 -7.79
C SER A 228 14.54 -12.10 -8.41
N PHE A 229 14.28 -12.17 -9.72
CA PHE A 229 13.39 -11.22 -10.38
C PHE A 229 11.94 -11.35 -9.89
N ALA A 230 11.46 -12.58 -9.67
CA ALA A 230 10.13 -12.81 -9.11
C ALA A 230 9.98 -12.24 -7.68
N MET A 231 11.01 -12.37 -6.85
CA MET A 231 11.04 -11.83 -5.49
C MET A 231 11.02 -10.29 -5.49
N VAL A 232 11.79 -9.64 -6.36
CA VAL A 232 11.78 -8.17 -6.47
C VAL A 232 10.43 -7.67 -6.97
N LEU A 233 9.83 -8.30 -7.99
CA LEU A 233 8.49 -7.93 -8.46
C LEU A 233 7.42 -8.14 -7.39
N MET A 234 7.51 -9.23 -6.62
CA MET A 234 6.64 -9.46 -5.47
C MET A 234 6.80 -8.36 -4.42
N MET A 235 8.03 -7.94 -4.13
CA MET A 235 8.30 -6.87 -3.17
C MET A 235 7.78 -5.50 -3.65
N ILE A 236 7.88 -5.20 -4.94
CA ILE A 236 7.26 -4.01 -5.54
C ILE A 236 5.74 -4.09 -5.41
N ALA A 237 5.15 -5.27 -5.65
CA ALA A 237 3.70 -5.47 -5.53
C ALA A 237 3.22 -5.32 -4.08
N ASP A 238 4.01 -5.84 -3.12
CA ASP A 238 3.79 -5.68 -1.68
C ASP A 238 3.78 -4.20 -1.28
N LEU A 239 4.76 -3.43 -1.77
CA LEU A 239 4.87 -2.00 -1.47
C LEU A 239 3.82 -1.14 -2.17
N ASP A 240 3.40 -1.50 -3.40
CA ASP A 240 2.38 -0.73 -4.13
C ASP A 240 0.98 -0.96 -3.54
N ARG A 241 0.74 -2.12 -2.91
CA ARG A 241 -0.52 -2.43 -2.23
C ARG A 241 -0.70 -1.55 -0.98
N PRO A 242 -1.81 -0.80 -0.90
CA PRO A 242 -2.05 0.11 0.22
C PRO A 242 -2.49 -0.61 1.51
N LEU A 243 -2.99 -1.84 1.40
CA LEU A 243 -3.78 -2.48 2.46
C LEU A 243 -3.35 -3.92 2.78
N GLU A 244 -2.70 -4.61 1.86
CA GLU A 244 -2.27 -5.99 2.02
C GLU A 244 -0.78 -6.09 1.82
N GLY A 245 -0.13 -6.89 2.67
CA GLY A 245 1.30 -7.09 2.53
C GLY A 245 2.03 -7.51 3.78
N PHE A 246 3.31 -7.80 3.60
CA PHE A 246 4.27 -7.92 4.71
C PHE A 246 4.64 -6.53 5.25
N MET A 247 4.66 -5.53 4.36
CA MET A 247 4.95 -4.12 4.68
C MET A 247 3.65 -3.31 4.76
N TYR A 248 3.04 -3.20 5.94
CA TYR A 248 1.90 -2.30 6.18
C TYR A 248 2.28 -1.12 7.08
N ALA A 249 1.62 0.02 6.91
CA ALA A 249 1.76 1.15 7.84
C ALA A 249 1.41 0.67 9.25
N SER A 250 2.32 0.92 10.21
CA SER A 250 2.16 0.43 11.58
C SER A 250 0.81 0.86 12.14
N LYS A 251 0.13 -0.10 12.76
CA LYS A 251 -1.14 0.11 13.47
C LYS A 251 -0.95 0.82 14.81
N GLN A 252 0.30 0.86 15.29
CA GLN A 252 0.68 1.35 16.59
C GLN A 252 0.19 2.78 16.91
N PRO A 253 0.26 3.77 15.99
CA PRO A 253 -0.18 5.13 16.32
C PRO A 253 -1.64 5.22 16.76
N PHE A 254 -2.52 4.39 16.18
CA PHE A 254 -3.94 4.36 16.59
C PHE A 254 -4.16 3.52 17.86
N LEU A 255 -3.31 2.53 18.14
CA LEU A 255 -3.34 1.77 19.39
C LEU A 255 -2.91 2.66 20.55
N ASP A 256 -1.78 3.35 20.42
CA ASP A 256 -1.25 4.30 21.40
C ASP A 256 -2.28 5.43 21.65
N LEU A 257 -2.84 6.00 20.59
CA LEU A 257 -3.91 6.99 20.69
C LEU A 257 -5.15 6.43 21.41
N GLY A 258 -5.49 5.16 21.16
CA GLY A 258 -6.59 4.49 21.86
C GLY A 258 -6.37 4.44 23.36
N GLU A 259 -5.16 4.08 23.79
CA GLU A 259 -4.75 4.07 25.19
C GLU A 259 -4.81 5.47 25.80
N ASP A 260 -4.25 6.48 25.12
CA ASP A 260 -4.27 7.88 25.56
C ASP A 260 -5.69 8.44 25.74
N LEU A 261 -6.63 8.02 24.89
CA LEU A 261 -8.04 8.43 24.97
C LEU A 261 -8.86 7.64 26.00
N GLY A 262 -8.27 6.63 26.63
CA GLY A 262 -8.92 5.74 27.60
C GLY A 262 -9.90 4.76 26.94
N ILE A 263 -9.65 4.36 25.69
CA ILE A 263 -10.47 3.37 24.97
C ILE A 263 -10.05 1.97 25.42
N SER A 264 -10.82 1.37 26.33
CA SER A 264 -10.60 -0.01 26.79
C SER A 264 -11.20 -1.05 25.83
N ASP A 265 -10.76 -2.30 25.94
CA ASP A 265 -11.39 -3.43 25.22
C ASP A 265 -12.88 -3.56 25.53
N SER A 266 -13.31 -3.19 26.74
CA SER A 266 -14.72 -3.12 27.12
C SER A 266 -15.48 -2.06 26.33
N TYR A 267 -14.87 -0.88 26.10
CA TYR A 267 -15.43 0.17 25.25
C TYR A 267 -15.58 -0.32 23.81
N LEU A 268 -14.54 -0.95 23.24
CA LEU A 268 -14.60 -1.54 21.91
C LEU A 268 -15.72 -2.59 21.79
N SER A 269 -15.89 -3.45 22.80
CA SER A 269 -16.97 -4.45 22.84
C SER A 269 -18.37 -3.84 22.85
N THR A 270 -18.54 -2.68 23.50
CA THR A 270 -19.82 -1.97 23.55
C THR A 270 -20.18 -1.40 22.17
N ILE A 271 -19.22 -0.79 21.46
CA ILE A 271 -19.47 -0.29 20.10
C ILE A 271 -19.62 -1.45 19.10
N MET A 272 -19.04 -2.64 19.38
CA MET A 272 -19.26 -3.84 18.56
C MET A 272 -20.66 -4.43 18.70
N LYS A 273 -21.29 -4.33 19.88
CA LYS A 273 -22.65 -4.86 20.13
C LYS A 273 -23.78 -3.94 19.66
N THR A 274 -23.51 -2.69 19.33
CA THR A 274 -24.54 -1.70 18.92
C THR A 274 -24.93 -1.77 17.43
N LYS A 275 -24.57 -2.85 16.73
CA LYS A 275 -24.99 -3.15 15.36
C LYS A 275 -25.50 -4.58 15.26
#